data_AF-A0AAP0MFI7-F1
#
_entry.id   AF-A0AAP0MFI7-F1
#
_cell.length_a   1.000
_cell.length_b   1.000
_cell.length_c   1.000
_cell.angle_alpha   90.00
_cell.angle_beta   90.00
_cell.angle_gamma   90.00
#
_symmetry.space_group_name_H-M   'P 1'
#
loop_
_entity.id
_entity.type
_entity.pdbx_description
1 polymer ?
#
loop_
_entity_poly.entity_id
_entity_poly.type
_entity_poly.pdbx_seq_one_letter_code
_entity_poly.pdbx_strand_id
1 'polypeptide(L)'
;MEDGLNAVMDRVDSKRIWLALLPKHTSHTFFALDLCAWIVCNMKNHLKITNEKDWPVLFGVTIWRMWYWHNQFVHTHKTSSLSNIIMDVKNRSEELIVVYKSFDGQRTPKTEQWIY
;
A
#
# COMPACT_ATOMS: atom_id res chain seq x y z
N MET A 1 13.95 10.74 -4.44
CA MET A 1 12.74 10.08 -3.88
C MET A 1 12.01 9.29 -4.97
N GLU A 2 11.84 9.86 -6.17
CA GLU A 2 11.30 9.15 -7.36
C GLU A 2 12.13 7.92 -7.75
N ASP A 3 13.46 7.97 -7.73
CA ASP A 3 14.30 6.82 -8.08
C ASP A 3 14.03 5.58 -7.22
N GLY A 4 13.76 5.78 -5.93
CA GLY A 4 13.42 4.70 -5.00
C GLY A 4 12.03 4.11 -5.26
N LEU A 5 11.07 4.95 -5.68
CA LEU A 5 9.72 4.51 -6.02
C LEU A 5 9.66 3.81 -7.38
N ASN A 6 10.40 4.32 -8.37
CA ASN A 6 10.59 3.63 -9.66
C ASN A 6 11.23 2.26 -9.46
N ALA A 7 12.24 2.15 -8.59
CA ALA A 7 12.83 0.84 -8.24
C ALA A 7 11.82 -0.12 -7.59
N VAL A 8 10.87 0.41 -6.81
CA VAL A 8 9.78 -0.36 -6.20
C VAL A 8 8.72 -0.77 -7.23
N MET A 9 8.51 -0.01 -8.30
CA MET A 9 7.51 -0.33 -9.33
C MET A 9 8.05 -1.28 -10.42
N ASP A 10 9.27 -1.04 -10.90
CA ASP A 10 9.77 -1.66 -12.15
C ASP A 10 10.58 -2.95 -11.97
N ARG A 11 10.97 -3.28 -10.73
CA ARG A 11 11.71 -4.52 -10.47
C ARG A 11 10.83 -5.77 -10.62
N VAL A 12 11.41 -6.81 -11.19
CA VAL A 12 10.77 -8.13 -11.39
C VAL A 12 10.25 -8.70 -10.06
N ASP A 13 11.01 -8.54 -8.98
CA ASP A 13 10.62 -9.00 -7.65
C ASP A 13 9.40 -8.24 -7.11
N SER A 14 9.34 -6.93 -7.37
CA SER A 14 8.20 -6.10 -6.98
C SER A 14 6.93 -6.46 -7.75
N LYS A 15 7.04 -6.73 -9.06
CA LYS A 15 5.91 -7.18 -9.88
C LYS A 15 5.29 -8.46 -9.32
N ARG A 16 6.10 -9.41 -8.85
CA ARG A 16 5.60 -10.65 -8.24
C ARG A 16 4.78 -10.40 -6.98
N ILE A 17 5.20 -9.46 -6.14
CA ILE A 17 4.48 -9.09 -4.92
C ILE A 17 3.15 -8.42 -5.29
N TRP A 18 3.16 -7.45 -6.21
CA TRP A 18 1.94 -6.80 -6.67
C TRP A 18 0.95 -7.79 -7.29
N LEU A 19 1.41 -8.69 -8.15
CA LEU A 19 0.57 -9.73 -8.76
C LEU A 19 -0.04 -10.69 -7.73
N ALA A 20 0.59 -10.87 -6.57
CA ALA A 20 0.05 -11.68 -5.49
C ALA A 20 -0.98 -10.93 -4.62
N LEU A 21 -0.96 -9.59 -4.63
CA LEU A 21 -1.91 -8.74 -3.90
C LEU A 21 -3.09 -8.28 -4.76
N LEU A 22 -2.90 -8.18 -6.08
CA LEU A 22 -3.89 -7.64 -7.00
C LEU A 22 -4.88 -8.71 -7.47
N PRO A 23 -6.15 -8.34 -7.66
CA PRO A 23 -7.07 -9.13 -8.47
C PRO A 23 -6.52 -9.32 -9.89
N LYS A 24 -6.68 -10.53 -10.46
CA LYS A 24 -6.12 -10.87 -11.78
C LYS A 24 -6.52 -9.89 -12.89
N HIS A 25 -7.75 -9.36 -12.84
CA HIS A 25 -8.34 -8.50 -13.86
C HIS A 25 -7.85 -7.04 -13.83
N THR A 26 -7.19 -6.60 -12.76
CA THR A 26 -6.72 -5.19 -12.62
C THR A 26 -5.23 -5.02 -12.81
N SER A 27 -4.48 -6.11 -12.92
CA SER A 27 -3.02 -6.12 -13.06
C SER A 27 -2.51 -5.30 -14.25
N HIS A 28 -3.14 -5.41 -15.42
CA HIS A 28 -2.73 -4.65 -16.61
C HIS A 28 -2.84 -3.13 -16.39
N THR A 29 -4.00 -2.67 -15.93
CA THR A 29 -4.24 -1.25 -15.64
C THR A 29 -3.31 -0.73 -14.55
N PHE A 30 -3.02 -1.57 -13.55
CA PHE A 30 -2.12 -1.21 -12.46
C PHE A 30 -0.70 -0.91 -12.93
N PHE A 31 -0.15 -1.65 -13.89
CA PHE A 31 1.23 -1.43 -14.39
C PHE A 31 1.31 -0.48 -15.58
N ALA A 32 0.19 0.00 -16.12
CA ALA A 32 0.15 0.87 -17.30
C ALA A 32 0.23 2.37 -16.97
N LEU A 33 0.16 2.74 -15.70
CA LEU A 33 0.17 4.14 -15.25
C LEU A 33 1.60 4.65 -15.07
N ASP A 34 1.82 5.94 -15.32
CA ASP A 34 3.03 6.61 -14.84
C ASP A 34 3.07 6.67 -13.30
N LEU A 35 4.24 6.92 -12.72
CA LEU A 35 4.42 6.85 -11.27
C LEU A 35 3.47 7.77 -10.48
N CYS A 36 3.27 9.01 -10.94
CA CYS A 36 2.43 9.98 -10.24
C CYS A 36 0.95 9.57 -10.29
N ALA A 37 0.46 9.21 -11.48
CA ALA A 37 -0.88 8.70 -11.69
C ALA A 37 -1.08 7.40 -10.89
N TRP A 38 -0.09 6.51 -10.87
CA TRP A 38 -0.11 5.25 -10.15
C TRP A 38 -0.29 5.47 -8.65
N ILE A 39 0.50 6.36 -8.03
CA ILE A 39 0.37 6.68 -6.61
C ILE A 39 -1.01 7.28 -6.32
N VAL A 40 -1.43 8.29 -7.07
CA VAL A 40 -2.69 9.00 -6.81
C VAL A 40 -3.89 8.07 -6.99
N CYS A 41 -3.94 7.29 -8.06
CA CYS A 41 -5.04 6.39 -8.36
C CYS A 41 -5.19 5.30 -7.30
N ASN A 42 -4.08 4.76 -6.79
CA ASN A 42 -4.12 3.71 -5.78
C ASN A 42 -4.41 4.25 -4.38
N MET A 43 -3.82 5.38 -3.98
CA MET A 43 -4.07 6.01 -2.68
C MET A 43 -5.52 6.50 -2.53
N LYS A 44 -6.17 6.87 -3.62
CA LYS A 44 -7.60 7.25 -3.62
C LYS A 44 -8.55 6.11 -3.99
N ASN A 45 -8.01 4.92 -4.28
CA ASN A 45 -8.73 3.80 -4.90
C ASN A 45 -9.65 4.24 -6.07
N HIS A 46 -9.21 5.22 -6.86
CA HIS A 46 -10.03 5.82 -7.93
C HIS A 46 -10.43 4.82 -9.00
N LEU A 47 -9.54 3.87 -9.30
CA LEU A 47 -9.76 2.85 -10.32
C LEU A 47 -10.56 1.66 -9.80
N LYS A 48 -11.00 1.69 -8.53
CA LYS A 48 -11.65 0.55 -7.85
C LYS A 48 -10.86 -0.74 -8.09
N ILE A 49 -9.53 -0.67 -7.94
CA ILE A 49 -8.59 -1.77 -8.21
C ILE A 49 -9.03 -3.02 -7.44
N THR A 50 -9.63 -2.80 -6.28
CA THR A 50 -10.25 -3.82 -5.43
C THR A 50 -11.44 -3.22 -4.67
N ASN A 51 -12.37 -4.09 -4.28
CA ASN A 51 -13.51 -3.76 -3.41
C ASN A 51 -13.12 -3.67 -1.92
N GLU A 52 -11.85 -3.90 -1.58
CA GLU A 52 -11.34 -3.76 -0.23
C GLU A 52 -11.35 -2.30 0.18
N LYS A 53 -12.15 -1.99 1.20
CA LYS A 53 -12.28 -0.64 1.77
C LYS A 53 -10.94 -0.07 2.25
N ASP A 54 -10.01 -0.96 2.58
CA ASP A 54 -8.71 -0.60 3.15
C ASP A 54 -7.56 -0.66 2.11
N TRP A 55 -7.89 -0.72 0.80
CA TRP A 55 -6.89 -0.74 -0.30
C TRP A 55 -5.82 0.35 -0.21
N PRO A 56 -6.15 1.64 0.09
CA PRO A 56 -5.13 2.67 0.23
C PRO A 56 -4.08 2.36 1.30
N VAL A 57 -4.50 1.75 2.42
CA VAL A 57 -3.60 1.34 3.49
C VAL A 57 -2.73 0.18 3.03
N LEU A 58 -3.34 -0.84 2.42
CA LEU A 58 -2.62 -1.99 1.87
C LEU A 58 -1.57 -1.57 0.84
N PHE A 59 -1.93 -0.68 -0.07
CA PHE A 59 -1.05 -0.12 -1.09
C PHE A 59 0.12 0.64 -0.47
N GLY A 60 -0.16 1.57 0.44
CA GLY A 60 0.88 2.35 1.13
C GLY A 60 1.84 1.49 1.93
N VAL A 61 1.31 0.52 2.68
CA VAL A 61 2.12 -0.47 3.42
C VAL A 61 2.99 -1.28 2.47
N THR A 62 2.44 -1.72 1.33
CA THR A 62 3.19 -2.51 0.36
C THR A 62 4.39 -1.72 -0.17
N ILE A 63 4.22 -0.47 -0.57
CA ILE A 63 5.32 0.41 -1.01
C ILE A 63 6.36 0.57 0.10
N TRP A 64 5.93 0.91 1.32
CA TRP A 64 6.84 1.12 2.44
C TRP A 64 7.67 -0.12 2.74
N ARG A 65 7.05 -1.31 2.73
CA ARG A 65 7.73 -2.57 3.00
C ARG A 65 8.66 -2.99 1.86
N MET A 66 8.26 -2.78 0.60
CA MET A 66 9.14 -2.98 -0.56
C MET A 66 10.39 -2.11 -0.48
N TRP A 67 10.24 -0.83 -0.13
CA TRP A 67 11.38 0.07 0.08
C TRP A 67 12.29 -0.43 1.22
N TYR A 68 11.70 -0.86 2.34
CA TYR A 68 12.45 -1.42 3.46
C TYR A 68 13.25 -2.68 3.06
N TRP A 69 12.63 -3.63 2.35
CA TRP A 69 13.31 -4.84 1.90
C TRP A 69 14.37 -4.56 0.84
N HIS A 70 14.12 -3.60 -0.05
CA HIS A 70 15.11 -3.16 -1.01
C HIS A 70 16.37 -2.64 -0.29
N ASN A 71 16.19 -1.78 0.71
CA ASN A 71 17.30 -1.26 1.49
C ASN A 71 17.99 -2.37 2.28
N GLN A 72 17.24 -3.27 2.92
CA GLN A 72 17.81 -4.44 3.59
C GLN A 72 18.67 -5.28 2.64
N PHE A 73 18.20 -5.55 1.42
CA PHE A 73 18.95 -6.31 0.43
C PHE A 73 20.24 -5.59 0.02
N VAL A 74 20.19 -4.28 -0.25
CA VAL A 74 21.37 -3.48 -0.62
C VAL A 74 22.44 -3.52 0.47
N HIS A 75 22.06 -3.51 1.75
CA HIS A 75 23.01 -3.47 2.88
C HIS A 75 23.45 -4.85 3.39
N THR A 76 22.61 -5.88 3.26
CA THR A 76 22.83 -7.17 3.94
C THR A 76 22.85 -8.38 3.00
N HIS A 77 22.49 -8.18 1.72
CA HIS A 77 22.30 -9.23 0.72
C HIS A 77 21.27 -10.31 1.10
N LYS A 78 20.39 -10.03 2.07
CA LYS A 78 19.32 -10.94 2.48
C LYS A 78 18.06 -10.72 1.65
N THR A 79 17.41 -11.82 1.29
CA THR A 79 16.11 -11.83 0.59
C THR A 79 15.06 -12.50 1.47
N SER A 80 13.82 -12.03 1.39
CA SER A 80 12.67 -12.70 2.01
C SER A 80 11.85 -13.45 0.96
N SER A 81 11.22 -14.56 1.35
CA SER A 81 10.31 -15.28 0.46
C SER A 81 9.05 -14.45 0.18
N LEU A 82 8.45 -14.67 -1.00
CA LEU A 82 7.21 -14.00 -1.39
C LEU A 82 6.10 -14.20 -0.34
N SER A 83 5.95 -15.42 0.19
CA SER A 83 4.94 -15.71 1.21
C SER A 83 5.14 -14.89 2.49
N ASN A 84 6.39 -14.76 2.95
CA ASN A 84 6.70 -13.96 4.15
C ASN A 84 6.43 -12.47 3.91
N ILE A 85 6.75 -11.99 2.71
CA ILE A 85 6.47 -10.61 2.30
C ILE A 85 4.97 -10.33 2.31
N ILE A 86 4.17 -11.20 1.69
CA ILE A 86 2.71 -11.02 1.61
C ILE A 86 2.07 -11.08 3.01
N MET A 87 2.51 -12.02 3.84
CA MET A 87 2.04 -12.14 5.22
C MET A 87 2.38 -10.88 6.03
N ASP A 88 3.61 -10.38 5.93
CA ASP A 88 4.03 -9.17 6.64
C ASP A 88 3.26 -7.92 6.17
N VAL A 89 3.06 -7.73 4.86
CA VAL A 89 2.24 -6.64 4.32
C VAL A 89 0.81 -6.70 4.88
N LYS A 90 0.18 -7.88 4.88
CA LYS A 90 -1.18 -8.05 5.41
C LYS A 90 -1.25 -7.73 6.89
N ASN A 91 -0.37 -8.33 7.70
CA ASN A 91 -0.34 -8.11 9.14
C ASN A 91 -0.14 -6.62 9.48
N ARG A 92 0.79 -5.93 8.81
CA ARG A 92 1.02 -4.50 9.03
C ARG A 92 -0.14 -3.63 8.58
N SER A 93 -0.81 -4.01 7.51
CA SER A 93 -2.02 -3.29 7.06
C SER A 93 -3.14 -3.44 8.09
N GLU A 94 -3.38 -4.65 8.59
CA GLU A 94 -4.37 -4.91 9.63
C GLU A 94 -4.07 -4.16 10.94
N GLU A 95 -2.82 -4.17 11.40
CA GLU A 95 -2.37 -3.39 12.57
C GLU A 95 -2.71 -1.89 12.41
N LEU A 96 -2.38 -1.29 11.25
CA LEU A 96 -2.64 0.12 10.99
C LEU A 96 -4.14 0.43 10.87
N ILE A 97 -4.91 -0.47 10.27
CA ILE A 97 -6.37 -0.32 10.16
C ILE A 97 -7.02 -0.34 11.54
N VAL A 98 -6.61 -1.27 12.41
CA VAL A 98 -7.11 -1.36 13.80
C VAL A 98 -6.80 -0.07 14.56
N VAL A 99 -5.56 0.41 14.47
CA VAL A 99 -5.15 1.66 15.12
C VAL A 99 -5.92 2.86 14.56
N TYR A 100 -6.08 2.98 13.25
CA TYR A 100 -6.81 4.10 12.65
C TYR A 100 -8.29 4.11 13.05
N LYS A 101 -8.94 2.95 13.04
CA LYS A 101 -10.35 2.81 13.44
C LYS A 101 -10.56 3.10 14.93
N SER A 102 -9.60 2.75 15.79
CA SER A 102 -9.69 3.09 17.22
C SER A 102 -9.56 4.59 17.47
N PHE A 103 -8.75 5.31 16.67
CA PHE A 103 -8.68 6.78 16.72
C PHE A 103 -9.93 7.46 16.16
N ASP A 104 -10.50 6.96 15.06
CA ASP A 104 -11.70 7.55 14.44
C ASP A 104 -12.93 7.36 15.33
N GLY A 105 -13.03 6.22 16.02
CA GLY A 105 -14.06 5.99 17.05
C GLY A 105 -13.94 6.89 18.30
N GLN A 106 -12.80 7.57 18.49
CA GLN A 106 -12.58 8.56 19.54
C GLN A 106 -12.84 10.00 19.09
N ARG A 107 -13.05 10.26 17.78
CA ARG A 107 -13.55 11.55 17.29
C ARG A 107 -15.04 11.65 17.64
N THR A 108 -15.33 12.22 18.81
CA THR A 108 -16.65 12.81 19.04
C THR A 108 -16.89 13.89 17.98
N PRO A 109 -18.09 13.98 17.36
CA PRO A 109 -18.42 15.16 16.59
C PRO A 109 -18.40 16.32 17.57
N LYS A 110 -17.49 17.27 17.39
CA LYS A 110 -17.64 18.58 18.02
C LYS A 110 -18.97 19.12 17.51
N THR A 111 -19.99 19.05 18.35
CA THR A 111 -21.25 19.75 18.13
C THR A 111 -20.92 21.21 17.87
N GLU A 112 -21.13 21.65 16.63
CA GLU A 112 -21.27 23.06 16.32
C GLU A 112 -22.48 23.57 17.14
N GLN A 113 -22.18 24.08 18.33
CA GLN A 113 -23.11 24.90 19.09
C GLN A 113 -23.23 26.22 18.35
N TRP A 114 -24.23 26.29 17.48
CA TRP A 114 -24.80 27.56 17.04
C TRP A 114 -25.33 28.27 18.29
N ILE A 115 -24.61 29.27 18.77
CA ILE A 115 -25.07 30.20 19.79
C ILE A 115 -26.07 31.13 19.09
N TYR A 116 -27.25 31.24 19.71
CA TYR A 116 -28.43 32.02 19.31
C TYR A 116 -28.12 33.48 18.94
#